data_AF-A0A9E5C4L2-F1
#
_entry.id   AF-A0A9E5C4L2-F1
#
_cell.length_a   1.000
_cell.length_b   1.000
_cell.length_c   1.000
_cell.angle_alpha   90.00
_cell.angle_beta   90.00
_cell.angle_gamma   90.00
#
_symmetry.space_group_name_H-M   'P 1'
#
loop_
_entity.id
_entity.type
_entity.pdbx_description
1 polymer ?
#
loop_
_entity_poly.entity_id
_entity_poly.type
_entity_poly.pdbx_seq_one_letter_code
_entity_poly.pdbx_strand_id
1 'polypeptide(L)'
;RRRSLELRYLDLLAGLSEEALLQGQPSNVVGLLRQALFIDPVRDDTNRYYMEALGRLGRRSEIVAHYQEYVRLLADELGLDPSEEVRELYDRLIS
;
A
#
# COMPACT_ATOMS: atom_id res chain seq x y z
N ARG A 1 6.09 8.41 -18.89
CA ARG A 1 7.26 8.43 -17.99
C ARG A 1 6.88 8.13 -16.53
N ARG A 2 5.88 8.79 -15.93
CA ARG A 2 5.35 8.47 -14.58
C ARG A 2 4.81 7.02 -14.50
N ARG A 3 3.93 6.67 -15.45
CA ARG A 3 3.35 5.32 -15.63
C ARG A 3 4.36 4.18 -15.82
N SER A 4 5.55 4.46 -16.37
CA SER A 4 6.60 3.44 -16.57
C SER A 4 7.50 3.26 -15.34
N LEU A 5 7.63 4.29 -14.50
CA LEU A 5 8.21 4.16 -13.17
C LEU A 5 7.26 3.38 -12.25
N GLU A 6 5.97 3.66 -12.39
CA GLU A 6 4.87 3.00 -11.68
C GLU A 6 4.86 1.49 -11.91
N LEU A 7 4.88 1.06 -13.18
CA LEU A 7 4.95 -0.36 -13.55
C LEU A 7 6.25 -1.02 -13.09
N ARG A 8 7.39 -0.32 -13.17
CA ARG A 8 8.66 -0.85 -12.65
C ARG A 8 8.70 -0.94 -11.13
N TYR A 9 8.01 -0.05 -10.43
CA TYR A 9 7.87 -0.07 -8.98
C TYR A 9 6.90 -1.19 -8.54
N LEU A 10 5.83 -1.44 -9.31
CA LEU A 10 4.93 -2.59 -9.20
C LEU A 10 5.69 -3.91 -9.34
N ASP A 11 6.51 -4.05 -10.39
CA ASP A 11 7.29 -5.27 -10.62
C ASP A 11 8.36 -5.47 -9.53
N LEU A 12 9.00 -4.39 -9.07
CA LEU A 12 9.98 -4.46 -8.00
C LEU A 12 9.34 -4.85 -6.66
N LEU A 13 8.17 -4.29 -6.33
CA LEU A 13 7.46 -4.63 -5.10
C LEU A 13 6.81 -6.01 -5.15
N ALA A 14 6.34 -6.46 -6.31
CA ALA A 14 5.87 -7.83 -6.49
C ALA A 14 7.01 -8.83 -6.30
N GLY A 15 8.16 -8.60 -6.94
CA GLY A 15 9.36 -9.42 -6.76
C GLY A 15 9.91 -9.40 -5.33
N LEU A 16 9.98 -8.22 -4.70
CA LEU A 16 10.42 -8.09 -3.30
C LEU A 16 9.43 -8.73 -2.33
N SER A 17 8.13 -8.69 -2.62
CA SER A 17 7.11 -9.34 -1.79
C SER A 17 7.18 -10.86 -1.94
N GLU A 18 7.32 -11.38 -3.15
CA GLU A 18 7.47 -12.82 -3.40
C GLU A 18 8.74 -13.37 -2.75
N GLU A 19 9.87 -12.66 -2.90
CA GLU A 19 11.15 -13.07 -2.32
C GLU A 19 11.19 -12.91 -0.79
N ALA A 20 10.64 -11.82 -0.24
CA ALA A 20 10.55 -11.64 1.22
C ALA A 20 9.60 -12.65 1.89
N LEU A 21 8.59 -13.15 1.20
CA LEU A 21 7.74 -14.24 1.69
C LEU A 21 8.45 -15.59 1.65
N LEU A 22 9.20 -15.87 0.60
CA LEU A 22 10.03 -17.08 0.50
C LEU A 22 11.16 -17.09 1.54
N GLN A 23 11.63 -15.92 1.97
CA GLN A 23 12.72 -15.74 2.94
C GLN A 23 12.23 -15.45 4.37
N GLY A 24 10.92 -15.30 4.61
CA GLY A 24 10.36 -15.04 5.93
C GLY A 24 10.67 -13.65 6.51
N GLN A 25 10.90 -12.62 5.68
CA GLN A 25 11.20 -11.24 6.11
C GLN A 25 10.21 -10.15 5.63
N PRO A 26 8.88 -10.34 5.74
CA PRO A 26 7.89 -9.34 5.32
C PRO A 26 7.94 -8.00 6.08
N SER A 27 8.56 -7.96 7.27
CA SER A 27 8.67 -6.76 8.11
C SER A 27 9.51 -5.64 7.48
N ASN A 28 10.52 -5.98 6.67
CA ASN A 28 11.42 -5.00 6.05
C ASN A 28 10.71 -4.18 4.97
N VAL A 29 9.78 -4.78 4.24
CA VAL A 29 9.01 -4.10 3.17
C VAL A 29 8.05 -3.06 3.75
N VAL A 30 7.39 -3.37 4.88
CA VAL A 30 6.52 -2.43 5.59
C VAL A 30 7.28 -1.18 6.04
N GLY A 31 8.53 -1.33 6.50
CA GLY A 31 9.38 -0.20 6.89
C GLY A 31 9.69 0.73 5.72
N LEU A 32 10.07 0.18 4.57
CA LEU A 32 10.37 0.96 3.36
C LEU A 32 9.12 1.68 2.82
N LEU A 33 7.98 0.99 2.78
CA LEU A 33 6.73 1.60 2.32
C LEU A 33 6.26 2.70 3.27
N ARG A 34 6.46 2.55 4.58
CA ARG A 34 6.19 3.62 5.54
C ARG A 34 7.06 4.86 5.30
N GLN A 35 8.32 4.69 4.92
CA GLN A 35 9.18 5.82 4.52
C GLN A 35 8.69 6.48 3.24
N ALA A 36 8.22 5.70 2.26
CA ALA A 36 7.65 6.26 1.03
C ALA A 36 6.35 7.05 1.30
N LEU A 37 5.48 6.54 2.18
CA LEU A 37 4.26 7.24 2.62
C LEU A 37 4.59 8.54 3.36
N PHE A 38 5.68 8.59 4.12
CA PHE A 38 6.10 9.83 4.77
C PHE A 38 6.47 10.94 3.76
N ILE A 39 6.94 10.56 2.56
CA ILE A 39 7.32 11.51 1.50
C ILE A 39 6.10 11.94 0.68
N ASP A 40 5.25 10.99 0.30
CA ASP A 40 4.05 11.24 -0.51
C ASP A 40 2.89 10.38 0.01
N PRO A 41 2.14 10.88 1.00
CA PRO A 41 1.11 10.09 1.68
C PRO A 41 -0.18 9.94 0.86
N VAL A 42 -0.40 10.79 -0.14
CA VAL A 42 -1.64 10.78 -0.95
C VAL A 42 -1.56 9.85 -2.17
N ARG A 43 -0.40 9.26 -2.44
CA ARG A 43 -0.18 8.40 -3.61
C ARG A 43 -0.87 7.03 -3.45
N ASP A 44 -1.90 6.77 -4.26
CA ASP A 44 -2.68 5.51 -4.25
C ASP A 44 -1.79 4.27 -4.27
N ASP A 45 -0.81 4.21 -5.19
CA ASP A 45 0.03 3.02 -5.32
C ASP A 45 0.75 2.66 -4.03
N THR A 46 1.36 3.65 -3.36
CA THR A 46 2.13 3.40 -2.14
C THR A 46 1.23 2.87 -1.03
N ASN A 47 0.03 3.47 -0.88
CA ASN A 47 -0.98 3.03 0.07
C ASN A 47 -1.46 1.60 -0.26
N ARG A 48 -1.66 1.30 -1.55
CA ARG A 48 -2.04 -0.02 -2.05
C ARG A 48 -1.03 -1.10 -1.63
N TYR A 49 0.27 -0.92 -1.90
CA TYR A 49 1.27 -1.91 -1.50
C TYR A 49 1.44 -2.02 0.01
N TYR A 50 1.30 -0.91 0.73
CA TYR A 50 1.39 -0.93 2.17
C TYR A 50 0.30 -1.83 2.76
N MET A 51 -0.93 -1.70 2.27
CA MET A 51 -2.03 -2.58 2.64
C MET A 51 -1.80 -4.04 2.22
N GLU A 52 -1.28 -4.31 1.01
CA GLU A 52 -0.91 -5.67 0.60
C GLU A 52 0.13 -6.31 1.54
N ALA A 53 1.17 -5.56 1.93
CA ALA A 53 2.20 -6.02 2.84
C ALA A 53 1.65 -6.30 4.24
N LEU A 54 0.77 -5.43 4.76
CA LEU A 54 0.07 -5.67 6.02
C LEU A 54 -0.87 -6.89 5.96
N GLY A 55 -1.56 -7.08 4.83
CA GLY A 55 -2.41 -8.25 4.57
C GLY A 55 -1.65 -9.56 4.65
N ARG A 56 -0.48 -9.61 4.02
CA ARG A 56 0.40 -10.79 4.07
C ARG A 56 0.96 -11.08 5.46
N LEU A 57 1.11 -10.06 6.30
CA LEU A 57 1.49 -10.18 7.70
C LEU A 57 0.33 -10.54 8.63
N GLY A 58 -0.91 -10.63 8.13
CA GLY A 58 -2.11 -10.84 8.95
C GLY A 58 -2.47 -9.64 9.84
N ARG A 59 -1.92 -8.45 9.57
CA ARG A 59 -2.09 -7.24 10.39
C ARG A 59 -3.36 -6.48 10.03
N ARG A 60 -4.50 -7.18 10.07
CA ARG A 60 -5.80 -6.67 9.59
C ARG A 60 -6.26 -5.38 10.28
N SER A 61 -6.03 -5.24 11.58
CA SER A 61 -6.35 -4.01 12.32
C SER A 61 -5.60 -2.79 11.77
N GLU A 62 -4.37 -2.96 11.32
CA GLU A 62 -3.57 -1.88 10.75
C GLU A 62 -4.00 -1.52 9.33
N ILE A 63 -4.50 -2.49 8.56
CA ILE A 63 -5.09 -2.23 7.23
C ILE A 63 -6.30 -1.30 7.39
N VAL A 64 -7.20 -1.62 8.34
CA VAL A 64 -8.38 -0.81 8.62
C VAL A 64 -8.01 0.61 9.05
N ALA A 65 -7.08 0.73 10.01
CA ALA A 65 -6.65 2.04 10.51
C ALA A 65 -6.00 2.88 9.39
N HIS A 66 -5.12 2.27 8.60
CA HIS A 66 -4.42 2.96 7.53
C HIS A 66 -5.35 3.40 6.40
N TYR A 67 -6.27 2.54 5.96
CA TYR A 67 -7.23 2.89 4.91
C TYR A 67 -8.15 4.05 5.33
N GLN A 68 -8.62 4.07 6.58
CA GLN A 68 -9.44 5.16 7.11
C GLN A 68 -8.67 6.48 7.24
N GLU A 69 -7.38 6.42 7.57
CA GLU A 69 -6.50 7.59 7.55
C GLU A 69 -6.29 8.10 6.12
N TYR A 70 -6.06 7.18 5.17
CA TYR A 70 -5.83 7.50 3.77
C TYR A 70 -7.05 8.19 3.11
N VAL A 71 -8.26 7.65 3.32
CA VAL A 71 -9.51 8.24 2.83
C VAL A 71 -9.67 9.68 3.35
N ARG A 72 -9.44 9.90 4.66
CA ARG A 72 -9.54 11.24 5.25
C ARG A 72 -8.51 12.19 4.65
N LEU A 73 -7.27 11.74 4.52
CA LEU A 73 -6.20 12.56 3.95
C LEU A 73 -6.48 12.97 2.50
N LEU A 74 -6.95 12.05 1.66
CA LEU A 74 -7.31 12.36 0.28
C LEU A 74 -8.47 13.37 0.19
N ALA A 75 -9.48 13.20 1.04
CA ALA A 75 -10.60 14.13 1.09
C ALA A 75 -10.16 15.52 1.56
N ASP A 76 -9.33 15.59 2.60
CA ASP A 76 -8.89 16.83 3.22
C ASP A 76 -7.89 17.60 2.33
N GLU A 77 -6.91 16.91 1.72
CA GLU A 77 -5.83 17.53 0.94
C GLU A 77 -6.20 17.75 -0.54
N LEU A 78 -6.96 16.83 -1.14
CA LEU A 78 -7.22 16.82 -2.58
C LEU A 78 -8.72 16.90 -2.93
N GLY A 79 -9.63 16.72 -1.96
CA GLY A 79 -11.07 16.62 -2.24
C GLY A 79 -11.42 15.38 -3.07
N LEU A 80 -10.61 14.32 -2.96
CA LEU A 80 -10.76 13.08 -3.73
C LEU A 80 -11.05 11.89 -2.82
N ASP A 81 -11.58 10.82 -3.42
CA ASP A 81 -11.69 9.49 -2.83
C ASP A 81 -10.53 8.59 -3.33
N PRO A 82 -10.21 7.48 -2.63
CA PRO A 82 -9.26 6.49 -3.13
C PRO A 82 -9.68 5.91 -4.48
N SER A 83 -8.70 5.49 -5.28
CA SER A 83 -8.98 4.84 -6.56
C SER A 83 -9.84 3.57 -6.39
N GLU A 84 -10.53 3.16 -7.46
CA GLU A 84 -11.32 1.91 -7.46
C GLU A 84 -10.46 0.70 -7.10
N GLU A 85 -9.24 0.62 -7.61
CA GLU A 85 -8.29 -0.46 -7.32
C GLU A 85 -7.91 -0.53 -5.83
N VAL A 86 -7.81 0.63 -5.16
CA VAL A 86 -7.49 0.70 -3.72
C VAL A 86 -8.70 0.26 -2.89
N ARG A 87 -9.92 0.65 -3.28
CA ARG A 87 -11.17 0.23 -2.63
C ARG A 87 -11.38 -1.27 -2.74
N GLU A 88 -11.24 -1.83 -3.94
CA GLU A 88 -11.34 -3.28 -4.18
C GLU A 88 -10.27 -4.08 -3.43
N LEU A 89 -9.05 -3.55 -3.31
CA LEU A 89 -8.01 -4.18 -2.52
C LEU A 89 -8.42 -4.22 -1.04
N TYR A 90 -8.87 -3.09 -0.49
CA TYR A 90 -9.28 -3.01 0.91
C TYR A 90 -10.37 -4.04 1.21
N ASP A 91 -11.44 -4.08 0.41
CA ASP A 91 -12.54 -5.03 0.57
C ASP A 91 -12.05 -6.49 0.55
N ARG A 92 -11.11 -6.82 -0.34
CA ARG A 92 -10.51 -8.16 -0.41
C ARG A 92 -9.68 -8.53 0.81
N LEU A 93 -8.99 -7.57 1.42
CA LEU A 93 -8.13 -7.78 2.59
C LEU A 93 -8.92 -7.85 3.90
N ILE A 94 -10.10 -7.23 3.95
CA ILE A 94 -10.97 -7.18 5.13
C ILE A 94 -12.25 -8.01 4.99
N SER A 95 -12.39 -8.81 3.93
CA SER A 95 -13.33 -9.94 3.92
C SER A 95 -12.74 -11.05 4.78
#